data_AF-A0A1I1AWT2-F1
#
_entry.id   AF-A0A1I1AWT2-F1
#
_cell.length_a   1.000
_cell.length_b   1.000
_cell.length_c   1.000
_cell.angle_alpha   90.00
_cell.angle_beta   90.00
_cell.angle_gamma   90.00
#
_symmetry.space_group_name_H-M   'P 1'
#
loop_
_entity.id
_entity.type
_entity.pdbx_description
1 polymer ?
#
loop_
_entity_poly.entity_id
_entity_poly.type
_entity_poly.pdbx_seq_one_letter_code
_entity_poly.pdbx_strand_id
1 'polypeptide(L)'
;HLEAARADVLAFTSFPKEVWRQIWSNNPNERLNREIRRRTDVVGIFPDRTSIIRLLGAVLAEQHDEWAEGRRYLALDVLGRARLTAVPDPQEVTPPQLPALSA
;
A
#
# COMPACT_ATOMS: atom_id res chain seq x y z
N HIS A 1 26.27 0.01 14.90
CA HIS A 1 24.88 -0.41 14.60
C HIS A 1 24.39 0.11 13.25
N LEU A 2 24.46 1.42 12.96
CA LEU A 2 24.00 1.95 11.67
C LEU A 2 24.88 1.55 10.47
N GLU A 3 26.19 1.35 10.67
CA GLU A 3 27.11 0.94 9.59
C GLU A 3 26.70 -0.40 8.94
N ALA A 4 26.18 -1.34 9.73
CA ALA A 4 25.73 -2.64 9.23
C ALA A 4 24.47 -2.53 8.35
N ALA A 5 23.63 -1.51 8.56
CA ALA A 5 22.39 -1.27 7.81
C ALA A 5 22.59 -0.26 6.66
N ARG A 6 23.83 0.16 6.38
CA ARG A 6 24.14 1.20 5.40
C ARG A 6 23.57 0.89 4.01
N ALA A 7 23.67 -0.37 3.57
CA ALA A 7 23.15 -0.80 2.28
C ALA A 7 21.62 -0.64 2.20
N ASP A 8 20.91 -1.05 3.25
CA ASP A 8 19.45 -0.98 3.31
C ASP A 8 18.96 0.48 3.38
N VAL A 9 19.60 1.30 4.22
CA VAL A 9 19.23 2.72 4.39
C VAL A 9 19.46 3.51 3.11
N LEU A 10 20.48 3.17 2.31
CA LEU A 10 20.82 3.89 1.08
C LEU A 10 20.24 3.24 -0.18
N ALA A 11 19.51 2.13 -0.09
CA ALA A 11 18.96 1.44 -1.25
C ALA A 11 18.11 2.36 -2.16
N PHE A 12 17.40 3.33 -1.55
CA PHE A 12 16.59 4.31 -2.29
C PHE A 12 17.40 5.23 -3.22
N THR A 13 18.71 5.36 -3.01
CA THR A 13 19.57 6.24 -3.82
C THR A 13 19.77 5.74 -5.26
N SER A 14 19.40 4.48 -5.54
CA SER A 14 19.36 3.92 -6.90
C SER A 14 18.21 4.45 -7.75
N PHE A 15 17.19 5.08 -7.14
CA PHE A 15 16.04 5.66 -7.84
C PHE A 15 16.25 7.13 -8.22
N PRO A 16 15.45 7.69 -9.16
CA PRO A 16 15.48 9.12 -9.47
C PRO A 16 15.29 9.99 -8.22
N LYS A 17 16.05 11.09 -8.11
CA LYS A 17 16.01 11.99 -6.93
C LYS A 17 14.62 12.55 -6.67
N GLU A 18 13.81 12.68 -7.71
CA GLU A 18 12.44 13.17 -7.69
C GLU A 18 11.50 12.30 -6.82
N VAL A 19 11.85 11.04 -6.53
CA VAL A 19 11.05 10.14 -5.66
C VAL A 19 11.63 9.91 -4.28
N TRP A 20 12.83 10.39 -3.98
CA TRP A 20 13.50 10.08 -2.72
C TRP A 20 12.67 10.48 -1.49
N ARG A 21 12.03 11.66 -1.57
CA ARG A 21 11.16 12.14 -0.49
C ARG A 21 9.98 11.20 -0.24
N GLN A 22 9.43 10.63 -1.31
CA GLN A 22 8.31 9.70 -1.23
C GLN A 22 8.75 8.35 -0.66
N ILE A 23 9.97 7.89 -0.99
CA ILE A 23 10.51 6.62 -0.50
C ILE A 23 10.82 6.69 1.00
N TRP A 24 11.51 7.74 1.48
CA TRP A 24 11.91 7.81 2.89
C TRP A 24 10.80 8.34 3.81
N SER A 25 9.73 8.93 3.27
CA SER A 25 8.68 9.52 4.11
C SER A 25 7.76 8.44 4.66
N ASN A 26 7.52 8.48 5.96
CA ASN A 26 6.56 7.62 6.65
C ASN A 26 5.14 8.20 6.67
N ASN A 27 4.92 9.42 6.16
CA ASN A 27 3.63 10.14 6.26
C ASN A 27 2.43 9.37 5.68
N PRO A 28 2.54 8.66 4.52
CA PRO A 28 1.45 7.82 4.03
C PRO A 28 1.08 6.69 5.00
N ASN A 29 2.09 6.02 5.58
CA ASN A 29 1.88 4.95 6.55
C ASN A 29 1.29 5.49 7.86
N GLU A 30 1.77 6.63 8.35
CA GLU A 30 1.21 7.29 9.54
C GLU A 30 -0.25 7.70 9.34
N ARG A 31 -0.60 8.19 8.13
CA ARG A 31 -1.98 8.51 7.77
C ARG A 31 -2.87 7.28 7.79
N LEU A 32 -2.45 6.21 7.13
CA LEU A 32 -3.19 4.95 7.10
C LEU A 32 -3.35 4.36 8.52
N ASN A 33 -2.29 4.33 9.31
CA ASN A 33 -2.34 3.84 10.70
C ASN A 33 -3.29 4.67 11.57
N ARG A 34 -3.32 6.00 11.38
CA ARG A 34 -4.25 6.89 12.07
C ARG A 34 -5.70 6.59 11.69
N GLU A 35 -5.96 6.32 10.42
CA GLU A 35 -7.30 6.01 9.94
C GLU A 35 -7.78 4.64 10.42
N ILE A 36 -6.92 3.62 10.37
CA ILE A 36 -7.16 2.31 10.98
C ILE A 36 -7.55 2.49 12.44
N ARG A 37 -6.73 3.21 13.22
CA ARG A 37 -6.98 3.46 14.64
C ARG A 37 -8.33 4.15 14.87
N ARG A 38 -8.60 5.24 14.13
CA ARG A 38 -9.84 6.00 14.23
C ARG A 38 -11.07 5.12 14.00
N ARG A 39 -11.06 4.24 13.00
CA ARG A 39 -12.22 3.37 12.70
C ARG A 39 -12.36 2.20 13.66
N THR A 40 -11.24 1.64 14.14
CA THR A 40 -11.30 0.60 15.17
C THR A 40 -11.77 1.15 16.51
N ASP A 41 -11.41 2.40 16.85
CA ASP A 41 -11.80 3.05 18.09
C ASP A 41 -13.33 3.25 18.19
N VAL A 42 -14.02 3.44 17.06
CA VAL A 42 -15.50 3.54 17.02
C VAL A 42 -16.18 2.22 17.38
N VAL A 43 -15.59 1.08 17.00
CA VAL A 43 -16.15 -0.25 17.31
C VAL A 43 -15.81 -0.68 18.73
N GLY A 44 -14.60 -0.33 19.21
CA GLY A 44 -14.11 -0.68 20.55
C GLY A 44 -13.72 -2.15 20.69
N ILE A 45 -14.70 -3.05 20.72
CA ILE A 45 -14.49 -4.50 20.88
C ILE A 45 -15.11 -5.24 19.69
N PHE A 46 -14.32 -6.10 19.06
CA PHE A 46 -14.79 -6.93 17.94
C PHE A 46 -15.26 -8.30 18.43
N PRO A 47 -16.36 -8.84 17.86
CA PRO A 47 -16.91 -10.14 18.26
C PRO A 47 -16.02 -11.32 17.82
N ASP A 48 -15.27 -11.16 16.73
CA ASP A 48 -14.39 -12.19 16.17
C ASP A 48 -13.33 -11.59 15.22
N ARG A 49 -12.37 -12.42 14.80
CA ARG A 49 -11.27 -12.02 13.92
C ARG A 49 -11.73 -11.63 12.50
N THR A 50 -12.75 -12.28 11.96
CA THR A 50 -13.29 -11.99 10.62
C THR A 50 -13.91 -10.59 10.59
N SER A 51 -14.59 -10.21 11.66
CA SER A 51 -15.20 -8.88 11.78
C SER A 51 -14.16 -7.74 11.70
N ILE A 52 -13.01 -7.86 12.38
CA ILE A 52 -11.93 -6.86 12.26
C ILE A 52 -11.25 -6.88 10.89
N ILE A 53 -11.02 -8.07 10.31
CA ILE A 53 -10.46 -8.20 8.96
C ILE A 53 -11.33 -7.49 7.93
N ARG A 54 -12.66 -7.61 8.05
CA ARG A 54 -13.58 -6.94 7.13
C ARG A 54 -13.47 -5.42 7.23
N LEU A 55 -13.40 -4.87 8.44
CA LEU A 55 -13.23 -3.42 8.61
C LEU A 55 -11.89 -2.93 8.06
N LEU A 56 -10.78 -3.59 8.44
CA LEU A 56 -9.45 -3.22 7.95
C LEU A 56 -9.34 -3.38 6.44
N GLY A 57 -9.92 -4.45 5.89
CA GLY A 57 -10.00 -4.68 4.45
C GLY A 57 -10.75 -3.56 3.73
N ALA A 58 -11.87 -3.09 4.27
CA ALA A 58 -12.58 -1.94 3.72
C ALA A 58 -11.74 -0.65 3.76
N VAL A 59 -11.05 -0.36 4.87
CA VAL A 59 -10.13 0.80 4.97
C VAL A 59 -9.01 0.73 3.95
N LEU A 60 -8.42 -0.44 3.76
CA LEU A 60 -7.34 -0.64 2.78
C LEU A 60 -7.84 -0.51 1.34
N ALA A 61 -9.04 -1.01 1.04
CA ALA A 61 -9.68 -0.86 -0.27
C ALA A 61 -9.95 0.62 -0.57
N GLU A 62 -10.55 1.37 0.37
CA GLU A 62 -10.77 2.81 0.21
C GLU A 62 -9.45 3.57 0.00
N GLN A 63 -8.39 3.23 0.74
CA GLN A 63 -7.10 3.88 0.56
C GLN A 63 -6.46 3.53 -0.81
N HIS A 64 -6.68 2.31 -1.30
CA HIS A 64 -6.24 1.88 -2.62
C HIS A 64 -6.95 2.65 -3.73
N ASP A 65 -8.28 2.79 -3.63
CA ASP A 65 -9.09 3.54 -4.59
C ASP A 65 -8.69 5.02 -4.60
N GLU A 66 -8.46 5.63 -3.44
CA GLU A 66 -7.93 7.01 -3.36
C GLU A 66 -6.57 7.17 -4.06
N TRP A 67 -5.70 6.16 -4.01
CA TRP A 67 -4.41 6.17 -4.71
C TRP A 67 -4.57 6.00 -6.22
N ALA A 68 -5.57 5.24 -6.65
CA ALA A 68 -5.89 5.03 -8.06
C ALA A 68 -6.56 6.27 -8.69
N GLU A 69 -7.46 6.93 -7.96
CA GLU A 69 -8.28 8.05 -8.43
C GLU A 69 -7.67 9.44 -8.15
N GLY A 70 -6.85 9.56 -7.10
CA GLY A 70 -6.30 10.84 -6.63
C GLY A 70 -5.21 11.44 -7.52
N ARG A 71 -4.75 12.64 -7.15
CA ARG A 71 -3.55 13.24 -7.77
C ARG A 71 -2.37 12.31 -7.56
N ARG A 72 -1.81 11.80 -8.66
CA ARG A 72 -0.68 10.85 -8.66
C ARG A 72 0.42 11.30 -7.69
N TYR A 73 0.61 10.50 -6.64
CA TYR A 73 1.66 10.72 -5.64
C TYR A 73 3.07 10.59 -6.24
N LEU A 74 3.19 9.80 -7.31
CA LEU A 74 4.38 9.63 -8.14
C LEU A 74 4.03 9.90 -9.61
N ALA A 75 4.79 10.78 -10.25
CA ALA A 75 4.58 11.09 -11.66
C ALA A 75 4.93 9.89 -12.55
N LEU A 76 4.16 9.68 -13.62
CA LEU A 76 4.29 8.49 -14.49
C LEU A 76 5.67 8.41 -15.18
N ASP A 77 6.21 9.55 -15.59
CA ASP A 77 7.54 9.62 -16.22
C ASP A 77 8.63 9.17 -15.24
N VAL A 78 8.50 9.57 -13.97
CA VAL A 78 9.45 9.20 -12.92
C VAL A 78 9.29 7.74 -12.56
N LEU A 79 8.05 7.22 -12.51
CA LEU A 79 7.78 5.78 -12.34
C LEU A 79 8.39 4.94 -13.47
N GLY A 80 8.28 5.41 -14.72
CA GLY A 80 8.91 4.76 -15.86
C GLY A 80 10.43 4.66 -15.71
N ARG A 81 11.08 5.76 -15.29
CA ARG A 81 12.54 5.80 -15.01
C ARG A 81 12.95 5.01 -13.76
N ALA A 82 12.05 4.85 -12.79
CA ALA A 82 12.28 4.12 -11.56
C ALA A 82 12.17 2.59 -11.72
N ARG A 83 11.72 2.08 -12.87
CA ARG A 83 11.67 0.64 -13.15
C ARG A 83 13.08 0.07 -13.36
N LEU A 84 13.67 -0.44 -12.29
CA LEU A 84 14.97 -1.16 -12.32
C LEU A 84 14.86 -2.56 -12.94
N THR A 85 13.68 -3.17 -12.86
CA THR A 85 13.37 -4.48 -13.47
C THR A 85 12.03 -4.37 -14.20
N ALA A 86 12.02 -4.63 -15.50
CA ALA A 86 10.76 -4.75 -16.25
C ALA A 86 10.08 -6.06 -15.82
N VAL A 87 9.02 -5.96 -15.03
CA VAL A 87 8.12 -7.09 -14.80
C VAL A 87 7.32 -7.26 -16.09
N PRO A 88 7.28 -8.46 -16.71
CA PRO A 88 6.35 -8.74 -17.81
C PRO A 88 4.93 -8.38 -17.37
N ASP A 89 4.07 -7.94 -18.30
CA ASP A 89 2.71 -7.55 -17.95
C ASP A 89 2.07 -8.60 -17.02
N PRO A 90 1.42 -8.17 -15.92
CA PRO A 90 0.76 -9.10 -15.02
C PRO A 90 -0.18 -9.97 -15.86
N GLN A 91 0.03 -11.28 -15.84
CA GLN A 91 -0.99 -12.21 -16.27
C GLN A 91 -2.27 -11.80 -15.54
N GLU A 92 -3.36 -11.53 -16.27
CA GLU A 92 -4.66 -11.26 -15.67
C GLU A 92 -4.92 -12.34 -14.62
N VAL A 93 -4.93 -11.94 -13.35
CA VAL A 93 -5.28 -12.85 -12.26
C VAL A 93 -6.76 -13.14 -12.45
N THR A 94 -7.06 -14.25 -13.12
CA THR A 94 -8.43 -14.73 -13.24
C THR A 94 -8.95 -14.93 -11.82
N PRO A 95 -9.98 -14.19 -11.37
CA PRO A 95 -10.52 -14.36 -10.04
C PRO A 95 -10.88 -15.84 -9.85
N PRO A 96 -10.56 -16.47 -8.71
CA PRO A 96 -11.02 -17.82 -8.46
C PRO A 96 -12.55 -17.85 -8.61
N GLN A 97 -13.05 -18.79 -9.42
CA GLN A 97 -14.48 -19.03 -9.58
C GLN A 97 -15.03 -19.47 -8.21
N LEU A 98 -15.53 -18.52 -7.44
CA LEU A 98 -16.22 -18.81 -6.19
C LEU A 98 -17.54 -19.49 -6.58
N PRO A 99 -17.81 -20.73 -6.11
CA PRO A 99 -19.10 -21.35 -6.36
C PRO A 99 -20.20 -20.46 -5.78
N ALA A 100 -21.20 -20.16 -6.60
CA ALA A 100 -22.36 -19.40 -6.17
C ALA A 100 -23.00 -20.13 -4.98
N LEU A 101 -23.12 -19.45 -3.85
CA LEU A 101 -23.91 -19.94 -2.73
C LEU A 101 -25.35 -20.03 -3.23
N SER A 102 -25.80 -21.27 -3.47
CA SER A 102 -27.19 -21.55 -3.81
C SER A 102 -28.02 -21.35 -2.55
N ALA A 103 -29.06 -20.52 -2.66
CA ALA A 103 -30.03 -20.25 -1.59
C ALA A 103 -30.95 -21.44 -1.35
#